data_AF-A0A9P7M016-F1
#
_entry.id   AF-A0A9P7M016-F1
#
_cell.length_a   1.000
_cell.length_b   1.000
_cell.length_c   1.000
_cell.angle_alpha   90.00
_cell.angle_beta   90.00
_cell.angle_gamma   90.00
#
_symmetry.space_group_name_H-M   'P 1'
#
loop_
_entity.id
_entity.type
_entity.pdbx_description
1 polymer ?
#
loop_
_entity_poly.entity_id
_entity_poly.type
_entity_poly.pdbx_seq_one_letter_code
_entity_poly.pdbx_strand_id
1 'polypeptide(L)'
;LSQKHDSIQPAFQVLCDYVSRRNHSAEVDQHRALHARLLSCDLIDPAKSRVKIYLLEKTVSLSVMEDLWTLGGRRVDASTMDGLDMLRELWSLLKVPTGHLEYPKDYLEMGEIPNEQLPSMVNYTLHYNDPMPEPQVYFTVFGMNDAEISNALTIFFRRHGYDDMAKKYRVFLQDS
;
A
#
# COMPACT_ATOMS: atom_id res chain seq x y z
N LEU A 1 -29.48 9.70 -7.72
CA LEU A 1 -28.03 9.80 -7.98
C LEU A 1 -27.48 8.50 -8.58
N SER A 2 -27.75 7.32 -7.99
CA SER A 2 -27.35 5.99 -8.52
C SER A 2 -27.98 5.55 -9.85
N GLN A 3 -29.00 6.25 -10.36
CA GLN A 3 -29.62 5.96 -11.66
C GLN A 3 -29.04 6.78 -12.83
N LYS A 4 -28.12 7.72 -12.57
CA LYS A 4 -27.53 8.63 -13.57
C LYS A 4 -26.01 8.51 -13.75
N HIS A 5 -25.32 7.81 -12.85
CA HIS A 5 -23.87 7.66 -12.86
C HIS A 5 -23.50 6.20 -12.61
N ASP A 6 -22.44 5.73 -13.28
CA ASP A 6 -21.83 4.44 -12.97
C ASP A 6 -21.45 4.40 -11.48
N SER A 7 -21.62 3.23 -10.86
CA SER A 7 -21.55 3.06 -9.41
C SER A 7 -20.21 2.48 -8.99
N ILE A 8 -19.71 2.85 -7.81
CA ILE A 8 -18.53 2.19 -7.18
C ILE A 8 -18.83 0.78 -6.64
N GLN A 9 -20.09 0.35 -6.69
CA GLN A 9 -20.55 -0.94 -6.14
C GLN A 9 -19.81 -2.16 -6.69
N PRO A 10 -19.52 -2.29 -8.00
CA PRO A 10 -18.78 -3.45 -8.52
C PRO A 10 -17.39 -3.58 -7.89
N ALA A 11 -16.60 -2.49 -7.88
CA ALA A 11 -15.28 -2.48 -7.26
C ALA A 11 -15.33 -2.76 -5.75
N PHE A 12 -16.34 -2.21 -5.07
CA PHE A 12 -16.56 -2.46 -3.65
C PHE A 12 -16.87 -3.94 -3.36
N GLN A 13 -17.73 -4.57 -4.17
CA GLN A 13 -18.08 -5.98 -4.00
C GLN A 13 -16.86 -6.89 -4.21
N VAL A 14 -16.03 -6.61 -5.22
CA VAL A 14 -14.78 -7.36 -5.45
C VAL A 14 -13.86 -7.25 -4.24
N LEU A 15 -13.74 -6.06 -3.65
CA LEU A 15 -12.93 -5.85 -2.46
C LEU A 15 -13.49 -6.62 -1.25
N CYS A 16 -14.80 -6.55 -1.00
CA CYS A 16 -15.45 -7.32 0.05
C CYS A 16 -15.19 -8.83 -0.11
N ASP A 17 -15.40 -9.36 -1.30
CA ASP A 17 -15.18 -10.78 -1.60
C ASP A 17 -13.71 -11.19 -1.40
N TYR A 18 -12.76 -10.33 -1.77
CA TYR A 18 -11.34 -10.57 -1.54
C TYR A 18 -11.02 -10.62 -0.05
N VAL A 19 -11.43 -9.60 0.72
CA VAL A 19 -11.19 -9.51 2.18
C VAL A 19 -11.83 -10.68 2.91
N SER A 20 -13.08 -11.03 2.60
CA SER A 20 -13.79 -12.16 3.22
C SER A 20 -13.08 -13.48 2.94
N ARG A 21 -12.68 -13.77 1.69
CA ARG A 21 -11.97 -15.02 1.37
C ARG A 21 -10.61 -15.10 2.08
N ARG A 22 -9.87 -13.99 2.11
CA ARG A 22 -8.56 -13.93 2.77
C ARG A 22 -8.68 -14.17 4.27
N ASN A 23 -9.66 -13.55 4.92
CA ASN A 23 -9.90 -13.72 6.35
C ASN A 23 -10.44 -15.12 6.70
N HIS A 24 -11.30 -15.74 5.88
CA HIS A 24 -11.71 -17.13 6.10
C HIS A 24 -10.55 -18.12 5.95
N SER A 25 -9.66 -17.90 4.97
CA SER A 25 -8.45 -18.73 4.85
C SER A 25 -7.48 -18.57 6.03
N ALA A 26 -7.60 -17.46 6.76
CA ALA A 26 -6.80 -17.12 7.93
C ALA A 26 -7.41 -17.62 9.26
N GLU A 27 -8.65 -18.12 9.32
CA GLU A 27 -9.29 -18.58 10.57
C GLU A 27 -8.58 -19.77 11.25
N VAL A 28 -7.62 -20.39 10.57
CA VAL A 28 -6.72 -21.41 11.16
C VAL A 28 -5.60 -20.78 12.01
N ASP A 29 -5.36 -19.47 11.89
CA ASP A 29 -4.25 -18.76 12.53
C ASP A 29 -4.72 -17.33 12.96
N GLN A 30 -5.20 -17.20 14.20
CA GLN A 30 -5.90 -16.02 14.79
C GLN A 30 -5.18 -14.66 14.68
N HIS A 31 -3.97 -14.63 14.12
CA HIS A 31 -3.12 -13.45 14.00
C HIS A 31 -3.11 -12.84 12.58
N ARG A 32 -3.68 -13.49 11.56
CA ARG A 32 -3.47 -13.13 10.13
C ARG A 32 -4.52 -12.22 9.48
N ALA A 33 -5.43 -11.63 10.26
CA ALA A 33 -6.56 -10.93 9.65
C ALA A 33 -6.16 -9.60 8.99
N LEU A 34 -6.57 -9.43 7.73
CA LEU A 34 -6.54 -8.16 7.01
C LEU A 34 -7.72 -7.32 7.52
N HIS A 35 -7.44 -6.13 8.06
CA HIS A 35 -8.45 -5.31 8.73
C HIS A 35 -8.66 -3.99 8.02
N ALA A 36 -9.92 -3.64 7.72
CA ALA A 36 -10.26 -2.27 7.34
C ALA A 36 -9.99 -1.32 8.52
N ARG A 37 -9.35 -0.18 8.24
CA ARG A 37 -8.96 0.80 9.28
C ARG A 37 -9.53 2.19 9.07
N LEU A 38 -9.47 2.70 7.84
CA LEU A 38 -9.94 4.03 7.51
C LEU A 38 -10.50 4.08 6.09
N LEU A 39 -11.17 5.18 5.80
CA LEU A 39 -11.58 5.56 4.45
C LEU A 39 -11.12 6.99 4.18
N SER A 40 -10.89 7.33 2.93
CA SER A 40 -10.74 8.71 2.49
C SER A 40 -11.55 8.97 1.23
N CYS A 41 -11.86 10.24 0.98
CA CYS A 41 -12.46 10.67 -0.27
C CYS A 41 -12.01 12.08 -0.66
N ASP A 42 -12.07 12.39 -1.94
CA ASP A 42 -11.81 13.75 -2.43
C ASP A 42 -13.01 14.65 -2.08
N LEU A 43 -12.77 15.81 -1.45
CA LEU A 43 -13.80 16.81 -1.15
C LEU A 43 -14.06 17.74 -2.35
N ILE A 44 -14.51 17.16 -3.44
CA ILE A 44 -14.84 17.82 -4.72
C ILE A 44 -16.23 17.39 -5.19
N ASP A 45 -16.59 17.71 -6.44
CA ASP A 45 -17.80 17.18 -7.09
C ASP A 45 -17.89 15.65 -6.90
N PRO A 46 -18.97 15.12 -6.30
CA PRO A 46 -19.13 13.68 -6.06
C PRO A 46 -18.98 12.82 -7.31
N ALA A 47 -19.31 13.33 -8.51
CA ALA A 47 -19.14 12.59 -9.77
C ALA A 47 -17.66 12.43 -10.18
N LYS A 48 -16.76 13.19 -9.56
CA LYS A 48 -15.31 13.13 -9.77
C LYS A 48 -14.54 12.63 -8.54
N SER A 49 -15.20 12.57 -7.38
CA SER A 49 -14.58 12.14 -6.13
C SER A 49 -14.24 10.66 -6.18
N ARG A 50 -13.04 10.32 -5.72
CA ARG A 50 -12.63 8.93 -5.52
C ARG A 50 -12.76 8.57 -4.06
N VAL A 51 -13.25 7.36 -3.79
CA VAL A 51 -13.27 6.77 -2.44
C VAL A 51 -12.11 5.78 -2.33
N LYS A 52 -11.35 5.85 -1.24
CA LYS A 52 -10.29 4.90 -0.91
C LYS A 52 -10.60 4.18 0.39
N ILE A 53 -10.47 2.86 0.40
CA ILE A 53 -10.59 2.03 1.60
C ILE A 53 -9.22 1.50 1.98
N TYR A 54 -8.78 1.72 3.22
CA TYR A 54 -7.45 1.31 3.68
C TYR A 54 -7.55 0.08 4.57
N LEU A 55 -6.70 -0.88 4.25
CA LEU A 55 -6.56 -2.13 4.98
C LEU A 55 -5.18 -2.22 5.61
N LEU A 56 -5.14 -2.64 6.87
CA LEU A 56 -3.93 -2.93 7.63
C LEU A 56 -3.56 -4.40 7.50
N GLU A 57 -2.30 -4.64 7.16
CA GLU A 57 -1.71 -5.95 6.99
C GLU A 57 -0.58 -6.17 8.00
N LYS A 58 -0.76 -7.12 8.92
CA LYS A 58 0.22 -7.43 9.97
C LYS A 58 1.34 -8.34 9.48
N THR A 59 1.11 -9.15 8.45
CA THR A 59 2.12 -10.01 7.83
C THR A 59 2.86 -9.23 6.75
N VAL A 60 4.07 -8.78 7.07
CA VAL A 60 4.94 -8.07 6.14
C VAL A 60 5.80 -9.09 5.39
N SER A 61 5.47 -9.32 4.12
CA SER A 61 6.28 -10.11 3.19
C SER A 61 6.00 -9.68 1.75
N LEU A 62 6.93 -9.98 0.84
CA LEU A 62 6.72 -9.75 -0.59
C LEU A 62 5.48 -10.50 -1.08
N SER A 63 5.35 -11.79 -0.76
CA SER A 63 4.21 -12.59 -1.22
C SER A 63 2.86 -12.01 -0.79
N VAL A 64 2.79 -11.41 0.41
CA VAL A 64 1.60 -10.74 0.89
C VAL A 64 1.37 -9.43 0.13
N MET A 65 2.40 -8.63 -0.14
CA MET A 65 2.25 -7.43 -0.96
C MET A 65 1.80 -7.76 -2.39
N GLU A 66 2.29 -8.84 -3.00
CA GLU A 66 1.85 -9.30 -4.31
C GLU A 66 0.37 -9.77 -4.30
N ASP A 67 -0.05 -10.47 -3.24
CA ASP A 67 -1.44 -10.86 -3.03
C ASP A 67 -2.36 -9.64 -2.90
N LEU A 68 -1.96 -8.64 -2.09
CA LEU A 68 -2.69 -7.37 -1.95
C LEU A 68 -2.76 -6.62 -3.29
N TRP A 69 -1.64 -6.51 -4.01
CA TRP A 69 -1.57 -5.82 -5.30
C TRP A 69 -2.49 -6.46 -6.35
N THR A 70 -2.53 -7.78 -6.41
CA THR A 70 -3.33 -8.50 -7.41
C THR A 70 -4.73 -8.85 -6.94
N LEU A 71 -5.11 -8.47 -5.72
CA LEU A 71 -6.33 -8.93 -5.04
C LEU A 71 -6.46 -10.45 -5.08
N GLY A 72 -5.39 -11.16 -4.75
CA GLY A 72 -5.28 -12.62 -4.84
C GLY A 72 -5.49 -13.14 -6.26
N GLY A 73 -4.83 -12.52 -7.24
CA GLY A 73 -4.88 -12.90 -8.65
C GLY A 73 -6.13 -12.47 -9.43
N ARG A 74 -6.99 -11.60 -8.87
CA ARG A 74 -8.17 -11.07 -9.56
C ARG A 74 -7.84 -9.92 -10.53
N ARG A 75 -6.80 -9.14 -10.23
CA ARG A 75 -6.29 -8.05 -11.07
C ARG A 75 -4.92 -8.44 -11.63
N VAL A 76 -4.88 -8.79 -12.91
CA VAL A 76 -3.69 -9.34 -13.61
C VAL A 76 -3.56 -8.81 -15.04
N ASP A 77 -4.16 -7.67 -15.34
CA ASP A 77 -3.94 -6.99 -16.61
C ASP A 77 -2.48 -6.53 -16.75
N ALA A 78 -2.05 -6.24 -17.98
CA ALA A 78 -0.65 -5.90 -18.28
C ALA A 78 -0.13 -4.74 -17.43
N SER A 79 -0.92 -3.68 -17.25
CA SER A 79 -0.51 -2.51 -16.45
C SER A 79 -0.32 -2.88 -14.98
N THR A 80 -1.17 -3.77 -14.45
CA THR A 80 -1.03 -4.27 -13.08
C THR A 80 0.24 -5.11 -12.92
N MET A 81 0.59 -5.93 -13.91
CA MET A 81 1.80 -6.76 -13.85
C MET A 81 3.08 -5.93 -14.00
N ASP A 82 3.08 -4.91 -14.87
CA ASP A 82 4.20 -3.96 -14.98
C ASP A 82 4.42 -3.23 -13.65
N GLY A 83 3.33 -2.79 -13.00
CA GLY A 83 3.41 -2.18 -11.66
C GLY A 83 3.86 -3.15 -10.57
N LEU A 84 3.53 -4.44 -10.68
CA LEU A 84 3.98 -5.48 -9.75
C LEU A 84 5.50 -5.69 -9.85
N ASP A 85 6.09 -5.58 -11.04
CA ASP A 85 7.53 -5.66 -11.21
C ASP A 85 8.24 -4.45 -10.58
N MET A 86 7.66 -3.25 -10.67
CA MET A 86 8.15 -2.08 -9.93
C MET A 86 8.04 -2.26 -8.41
N LEU A 87 6.96 -2.89 -7.93
CA LEU A 87 6.78 -3.22 -6.51
C LEU A 87 7.86 -4.19 -6.02
N ARG A 88 8.15 -5.26 -6.77
CA ARG A 88 9.21 -6.23 -6.46
C ARG A 88 10.58 -5.58 -6.42
N GLU A 89 10.84 -4.66 -7.35
CA GLU A 89 12.07 -3.88 -7.35
C GLU A 89 12.19 -3.03 -6.07
N LEU A 90 11.16 -2.24 -5.75
CA LEU A 90 11.14 -1.43 -4.53
C LEU A 90 11.34 -2.28 -3.27
N TRP A 91 10.66 -3.42 -3.17
CA TRP A 91 10.83 -4.37 -2.08
C TRP A 91 12.31 -4.80 -1.92
N SER A 92 12.96 -5.14 -3.03
CA SER A 92 14.37 -5.57 -3.02
C SER A 92 15.34 -4.47 -2.62
N LEU A 93 15.04 -3.21 -2.98
CA LEU A 93 15.87 -2.05 -2.69
C LEU A 93 15.69 -1.57 -1.25
N LEU A 94 14.43 -1.48 -0.79
CA LEU A 94 14.08 -0.96 0.54
C LEU A 94 14.42 -1.94 1.66
N LYS A 95 14.38 -3.25 1.40
CA LYS A 95 14.71 -4.30 2.39
C LYS A 95 13.89 -4.17 3.69
N VAL A 96 12.60 -3.87 3.56
CA VAL A 96 11.68 -3.81 4.71
C VAL A 96 11.71 -5.15 5.46
N PRO A 97 11.87 -5.15 6.80
CA PRO A 97 11.91 -6.39 7.57
C PRO A 97 10.64 -7.22 7.39
N THR A 98 10.82 -8.52 7.11
CA THR A 98 9.69 -9.46 7.01
C THR A 98 9.29 -9.96 8.39
N GLY A 99 7.99 -10.14 8.61
CA GLY A 99 7.51 -10.77 9.84
C GLY A 99 6.04 -10.48 10.10
N HIS A 100 5.57 -11.01 11.23
CA HIS A 100 4.27 -10.64 11.79
C HIS A 100 4.49 -9.47 12.75
N LEU A 101 3.98 -8.30 12.39
CA LEU A 101 4.14 -7.06 13.14
C LEU A 101 2.80 -6.67 13.77
N GLU A 102 2.84 -6.37 15.06
CA GLU A 102 1.69 -5.83 15.77
C GLU A 102 1.65 -4.31 15.63
N TYR A 103 0.45 -3.75 15.69
CA TYR A 103 0.32 -2.30 15.75
C TYR A 103 0.83 -1.83 17.13
N PRO A 104 1.66 -0.77 17.20
CA PRO A 104 2.08 -0.22 18.48
C PRO A 104 0.86 0.24 19.29
N LYS A 105 0.95 0.10 20.62
CA LYS A 105 -0.16 0.41 21.53
C LYS A 105 -0.28 1.91 21.81
N ASP A 106 0.82 2.63 21.71
CA ASP A 106 0.96 4.04 22.07
C ASP A 106 1.78 4.79 21.01
N TYR A 107 2.09 6.05 21.29
CA TYR A 107 2.97 6.91 20.50
C TYR A 107 4.35 7.01 21.15
N LEU A 108 5.34 7.46 20.38
CA LEU A 108 6.67 7.78 20.88
C LEU A 108 6.73 9.23 21.36
N GLU A 109 7.42 9.46 22.47
CA GLU A 109 7.63 10.81 22.99
C GLU A 109 8.59 11.60 22.10
N MET A 110 8.51 12.93 22.14
CA MET A 110 9.41 13.77 21.35
C MET A 110 10.88 13.54 21.74
N GLY A 111 11.72 13.25 20.74
CA GLY A 111 13.15 12.98 20.91
C GLY A 111 13.48 11.50 21.11
N GLU A 112 12.48 10.62 21.23
CA GLU A 112 12.70 9.18 21.27
C GLU A 112 13.06 8.65 19.87
N ILE A 113 14.08 7.80 19.81
CA ILE A 113 14.49 7.13 18.57
C ILE A 113 13.62 5.88 18.41
N PRO A 114 12.86 5.73 17.32
CA PRO A 114 12.02 4.55 17.12
C PRO A 114 12.84 3.27 17.10
N ASN A 115 12.43 2.30 17.90
CA ASN A 115 12.97 0.93 17.89
C ASN A 115 11.83 -0.07 17.64
N GLU A 116 11.05 0.21 16.61
CA GLU A 116 9.90 -0.60 16.21
C GLU A 116 9.82 -0.71 14.69
N GLN A 117 9.09 -1.71 14.24
CA GLN A 117 8.71 -1.91 12.85
C GLN A 117 7.19 -2.02 12.81
N LEU A 118 6.59 -1.43 11.78
CA LEU A 118 5.15 -1.27 11.70
C LEU A 118 4.54 -2.20 10.65
N PRO A 119 3.27 -2.63 10.86
CA PRO A 119 2.50 -3.33 9.83
C PRO A 119 2.49 -2.58 8.49
N SER A 120 2.26 -3.33 7.41
CA SER A 120 2.04 -2.74 6.09
C SER A 120 0.60 -2.25 5.94
N MET A 121 0.38 -1.39 4.95
CA MET A 121 -0.95 -0.91 4.59
C MET A 121 -1.14 -0.99 3.08
N VAL A 122 -2.39 -1.15 2.66
CA VAL A 122 -2.82 -0.98 1.28
C VAL A 122 -4.09 -0.16 1.28
N ASN A 123 -4.25 0.73 0.30
CA ASN A 123 -5.54 1.31 0.00
C ASN A 123 -6.05 0.82 -1.34
N TYR A 124 -7.38 0.82 -1.49
CA TYR A 124 -8.06 0.49 -2.72
C TYR A 124 -8.92 1.65 -3.15
N THR A 125 -8.61 2.22 -4.31
CA THR A 125 -9.42 3.27 -4.93
C THR A 125 -10.58 2.63 -5.67
N LEU A 126 -11.80 3.08 -5.36
CA LEU A 126 -13.03 2.63 -6.01
C LEU A 126 -13.39 3.64 -7.10
N HIS A 127 -13.01 3.34 -8.33
CA HIS A 127 -13.41 4.14 -9.49
C HIS A 127 -14.84 3.79 -9.89
N TYR A 128 -15.60 4.77 -10.39
CA TYR A 128 -16.96 4.55 -10.89
C TYR A 128 -16.97 3.80 -12.24
N ASN A 129 -15.88 3.88 -13.00
CA ASN A 129 -15.73 3.35 -14.36
C ASN A 129 -14.76 2.17 -14.48
N ASP A 130 -14.17 1.72 -13.37
CA ASP A 130 -13.37 0.49 -13.31
C ASP A 130 -14.06 -0.47 -12.32
N PRO A 131 -14.53 -1.65 -12.75
CA PRO A 131 -15.13 -2.62 -11.84
C PRO A 131 -14.10 -3.26 -10.89
N MET A 132 -12.81 -3.02 -11.10
CA MET A 132 -11.74 -3.54 -10.27
C MET A 132 -11.16 -2.43 -9.37
N PRO A 133 -11.12 -2.63 -8.03
CA PRO A 133 -10.48 -1.67 -7.14
C PRO A 133 -8.99 -1.51 -7.50
N GLU A 134 -8.50 -0.27 -7.53
CA GLU A 134 -7.10 0.04 -7.84
C GLU A 134 -6.25 0.03 -6.57
N PRO A 135 -5.24 -0.84 -6.45
CA PRO A 135 -4.39 -0.94 -5.26
C PRO A 135 -3.36 0.18 -5.18
N GLN A 136 -3.05 0.61 -3.96
CA GLN A 136 -1.86 1.39 -3.64
C GLN A 136 -1.27 0.86 -2.33
N VAL A 137 -0.07 0.26 -2.41
CA VAL A 137 0.63 -0.32 -1.26
C VAL A 137 1.51 0.72 -0.55
N TYR A 138 1.71 0.52 0.75
CA TYR A 138 2.58 1.33 1.59
C TYR A 138 3.71 0.47 2.13
N PHE A 139 4.95 0.83 1.78
CA PHE A 139 6.14 0.30 2.44
C PHE A 139 6.38 1.12 3.70
N THR A 140 6.07 0.56 4.87
CA THR A 140 6.20 1.28 6.14
C THR A 140 7.65 1.25 6.62
N VAL A 141 8.41 2.31 6.34
CA VAL A 141 9.86 2.41 6.61
C VAL A 141 10.21 3.12 7.93
N PHE A 142 9.21 3.48 8.74
CA PHE A 142 9.43 4.09 10.05
C PHE A 142 10.28 3.16 10.94
N GLY A 143 11.27 3.73 11.63
CA GLY A 143 12.26 2.98 12.41
C GLY A 143 13.40 2.37 11.60
N MET A 144 13.43 2.57 10.28
CA MET A 144 14.57 2.21 9.42
C MET A 144 15.54 3.38 9.24
N ASN A 145 16.74 3.10 8.71
CA ASN A 145 17.74 4.12 8.47
C ASN A 145 17.40 4.99 7.24
N ASP A 146 17.12 6.28 7.44
CA ASP A 146 16.74 7.20 6.36
C ASP A 146 17.79 7.36 5.26
N ALA A 147 19.09 7.24 5.58
CA ALA A 147 20.15 7.31 4.58
C ALA A 147 20.14 6.08 3.65
N GLU A 148 19.83 4.90 4.18
CA GLU A 148 19.66 3.68 3.38
C GLU A 148 18.40 3.75 2.53
N ILE A 149 17.27 4.20 3.10
CA ILE A 149 16.00 4.38 2.39
C ILE A 149 16.14 5.39 1.24
N SER A 150 16.72 6.56 1.52
CA SER A 150 16.90 7.59 0.49
C SER A 150 17.87 7.16 -0.62
N ASN A 151 18.87 6.33 -0.30
CA ASN A 151 19.73 5.71 -1.30
C ASN A 151 18.98 4.68 -2.17
N ALA A 152 18.16 3.82 -1.57
CA ALA A 152 17.30 2.87 -2.28
C ALA A 152 16.35 3.58 -3.25
N LEU A 153 15.66 4.64 -2.80
CA LEU A 153 14.78 5.45 -3.64
C LEU A 153 15.53 6.15 -4.78
N THR A 154 16.75 6.64 -4.53
CA THR A 154 17.60 7.24 -5.57
C THR A 154 17.95 6.25 -6.69
N ILE A 155 18.25 4.99 -6.33
CA ILE A 155 18.50 3.92 -7.30
C ILE A 155 17.25 3.66 -8.14
N PHE A 156 16.09 3.54 -7.48
CA PHE A 156 14.82 3.34 -8.15
C PHE A 156 14.50 4.47 -9.13
N PHE A 157 14.61 5.73 -8.70
CA PHE A 157 14.39 6.89 -9.55
C PHE A 157 15.25 6.87 -10.80
N ARG A 158 16.55 6.56 -10.68
CA ARG A 158 17.46 6.49 -11.83
C ARG A 158 17.07 5.38 -12.81
N ARG A 159 16.67 4.21 -12.31
CA ARG A 159 16.28 3.07 -13.16
C ARG A 159 15.00 3.34 -13.94
N HIS A 160 14.11 4.18 -13.41
CA HIS A 160 12.86 4.60 -14.04
C HIS A 160 12.95 5.95 -14.77
N GLY A 161 14.17 6.45 -15.03
CA GLY A 161 14.39 7.67 -15.84
C GLY A 161 14.09 8.99 -15.12
N TYR A 162 13.88 8.97 -13.81
CA TYR A 162 13.68 10.16 -12.99
C TYR A 162 15.02 10.77 -12.52
N ASP A 163 15.91 11.06 -13.46
CA ASP A 163 17.29 11.48 -13.18
C ASP A 163 17.40 12.74 -12.32
N ASP A 164 16.52 13.72 -12.55
CA ASP A 164 16.51 14.96 -11.76
C ASP A 164 16.11 14.71 -10.31
N MET A 165 15.15 13.80 -10.08
CA MET A 165 14.76 13.39 -8.73
C MET A 165 15.92 12.64 -8.07
N ALA A 166 16.54 11.68 -8.78
CA ALA A 166 17.68 10.92 -8.28
C ALA A 166 18.87 11.81 -7.87
N LYS A 167 19.09 12.94 -8.55
CA LYS A 167 20.15 13.90 -8.21
C LYS A 167 19.82 14.76 -7.00
N LYS A 168 18.56 15.17 -6.84
CA LYS A 168 18.15 16.20 -5.87
C LYS A 168 17.60 15.64 -4.56
N TYR A 169 17.00 14.46 -4.59
CA TYR A 169 16.20 13.93 -3.47
C TYR A 169 16.98 13.83 -2.16
N ARG A 170 18.20 13.28 -2.20
CA ARG A 170 19.03 13.11 -0.99
C ARG A 170 19.52 14.43 -0.43
N VAL A 171 19.93 15.36 -1.29
CA VAL A 171 20.39 16.70 -0.87
C VAL A 171 19.25 17.43 -0.18
N PHE A 172 18.07 17.42 -0.80
CA PHE A 172 16.89 18.06 -0.24
C PHE A 172 16.50 17.51 1.15
N LEU A 173 16.54 16.19 1.34
CA LEU A 173 16.22 15.57 2.63
C LEU A 173 17.24 15.82 3.74
N GLN A 174 18.51 16.06 3.39
CA GLN A 174 19.56 16.33 4.38
C GLN A 174 19.53 17.77 4.87
N ASP A 175 19.03 18.69 4.04
CA ASP A 175 18.95 20.11 4.33
C ASP A 175 17.60 20.52 4.98
N SER A 176 16.65 19.59 5.11
CA SER A 176 15.29 19.81 5.63
C SER A 176 15.14 19.65 7.14
#